data_AF-A0A1F0VRD8-F1
#
_entry.id   AF-A0A1F0VRD8-F1
#
_cell.length_a   1.000
_cell.length_b   1.000
_cell.length_c   1.000
_cell.angle_alpha   90.00
_cell.angle_beta   90.00
_cell.angle_gamma   90.00
#
_symmetry.space_group_name_H-M   'P 1'
#
loop_
_entity.id
_entity.type
_entity.pdbx_description
1 polymer ?
#
loop_
_entity_poly.entity_id
_entity_poly.type
_entity_poly.pdbx_seq_one_letter_code
_entity_poly.pdbx_strand_id
1 'polypeptide(L)'
;MKSVLGNRKLIVSIFVILIVASTALALGPLAFSLIMGRGVQTEPINADKVQAATTDIDGEWQVAQGSAHNHTSAGFTIDEILPADKRTTSGSTKHVTGQATIQHSIVEKARIAVDMSSLTTDKKVRDQNMKTKLFEVSKYPESTFTLTEPADVSAVPDDGSLVTIPLTGDLTIHGQTKSVTQDFQVVRDGDTIILGGDIPVNRLDYGIETPEMIAARISETGEINVRVTFEKK
;
A
#
# COMPACT_ATOMS: atom_id res chain seq x y z
N MET A 1 -60.45 -2.28 -16.67
CA MET A 1 -59.17 -2.21 -15.92
C MET A 1 -58.55 -0.85 -16.15
N LYS A 2 -58.48 0.03 -15.14
CA LYS A 2 -57.82 1.34 -15.30
C LYS A 2 -56.31 1.09 -15.38
N SER A 3 -55.70 1.48 -16.51
CA SER A 3 -54.26 1.35 -16.75
C SER A 3 -53.47 2.03 -15.62
N VAL A 4 -52.50 1.31 -15.06
CA VAL A 4 -51.55 1.81 -14.06
C VAL A 4 -50.83 3.08 -14.57
N LEU A 5 -50.71 3.24 -15.90
CA LEU A 5 -50.13 4.43 -16.56
C LEU A 5 -51.07 5.64 -16.67
N GLY A 6 -52.34 5.55 -16.27
CA GLY A 6 -53.27 6.69 -16.30
C GLY A 6 -53.24 7.55 -15.03
N ASN A 7 -52.70 7.00 -13.93
CA ASN A 7 -52.67 7.70 -12.64
C ASN A 7 -51.33 8.39 -12.45
N ARG A 8 -51.26 9.65 -12.89
CA ARG A 8 -50.04 10.49 -12.83
C ARG A 8 -49.39 10.50 -11.44
N LYS A 9 -50.17 10.46 -10.36
CA LYS A 9 -49.64 10.40 -8.98
C LYS A 9 -48.93 9.08 -8.70
N LEU A 10 -49.50 7.96 -9.14
CA LEU A 10 -48.94 6.63 -8.96
C LEU A 10 -47.65 6.44 -9.76
N ILE A 11 -47.62 6.94 -11.01
CA ILE A 11 -46.42 6.92 -11.86
C ILE A 11 -45.30 7.72 -11.22
N VAL A 12 -45.60 8.95 -10.76
CA VAL A 12 -44.61 9.80 -10.08
C VAL A 12 -44.07 9.11 -8.83
N SER A 13 -44.93 8.47 -8.01
CA SER A 13 -44.49 7.71 -6.84
C SER A 13 -43.55 6.53 -7.21
N ILE A 14 -43.85 5.78 -8.26
CA ILE A 14 -43.00 4.67 -8.73
C ILE A 14 -41.64 5.20 -9.20
N PHE A 15 -41.62 6.28 -9.98
CA PHE A 15 -40.37 6.89 -10.45
C PHE A 15 -39.51 7.42 -9.29
N VAL A 16 -40.12 8.05 -8.29
CA VAL A 16 -39.40 8.53 -7.11
C VAL A 16 -38.79 7.36 -6.34
N ILE A 17 -39.52 6.26 -6.15
CA ILE A 17 -39.00 5.06 -5.48
C ILE A 17 -37.84 4.45 -6.26
N LEU A 18 -37.95 4.36 -7.59
CA LEU A 18 -36.88 3.84 -8.44
C LEU A 18 -35.63 4.73 -8.40
N ILE A 19 -35.80 6.06 -8.46
CA ILE A 19 -34.68 7.00 -8.37
C ILE A 19 -33.98 6.85 -7.02
N VAL A 20 -34.74 6.82 -5.91
CA VAL A 20 -34.16 6.65 -4.57
C VAL A 20 -33.43 5.30 -4.45
N ALA A 21 -33.99 4.22 -4.97
CA ALA A 21 -33.34 2.90 -4.97
C ALA A 21 -32.07 2.88 -5.83
N SER A 22 -32.09 3.47 -7.02
CA SER A 22 -30.91 3.58 -7.90
C SER A 22 -29.83 4.47 -7.29
N THR A 23 -30.21 5.58 -6.65
CA THR A 23 -29.27 6.44 -5.93
C THR A 23 -28.66 5.72 -4.73
N ALA A 24 -29.45 4.96 -3.96
CA ALA A 24 -28.94 4.14 -2.87
C ALA A 24 -28.02 3.01 -3.36
N LEU A 25 -28.29 2.39 -4.51
CA LEU A 25 -27.42 1.39 -5.11
C LEU A 25 -26.10 1.99 -5.64
N ALA A 26 -26.15 3.20 -6.20
CA ALA A 26 -24.96 3.87 -6.75
C ALA A 26 -24.08 4.49 -5.66
N LEU A 27 -24.70 5.14 -4.66
CA LEU A 27 -23.98 5.86 -3.60
C LEU A 27 -23.82 5.04 -2.31
N GLY A 28 -24.62 3.99 -2.11
CA GLY A 28 -24.56 3.11 -0.94
C GLY A 28 -23.20 2.43 -0.78
N PRO A 29 -22.61 1.83 -1.84
CA PRO A 29 -21.25 1.28 -1.77
C PRO A 29 -20.19 2.34 -1.45
N LEU A 30 -20.33 3.55 -1.98
CA LEU A 30 -19.41 4.66 -1.74
C LEU A 30 -19.53 5.20 -0.30
N ALA A 31 -20.75 5.33 0.23
CA ALA A 31 -21.00 5.69 1.62
C ALA A 31 -20.56 4.59 2.59
N PHE A 32 -20.79 3.32 2.26
CA PHE A 32 -20.31 2.17 3.05
C PHE A 32 -18.79 2.11 3.08
N SER A 33 -18.13 2.34 1.95
CA SER A 33 -16.66 2.44 1.85
C SER A 33 -16.09 3.60 2.67
N LEU A 34 -16.75 4.76 2.68
CA LEU A 34 -16.36 5.90 3.51
C LEU A 34 -16.57 5.67 5.02
N ILE A 35 -17.55 4.85 5.41
CA ILE A 35 -17.88 4.57 6.82
C ILE A 35 -17.07 3.39 7.38
N MET A 36 -16.74 2.40 6.54
CA MET A 36 -16.05 1.15 6.92
C MET A 36 -14.61 1.06 6.38
N GLY A 37 -14.09 2.14 5.80
CA GLY A 37 -12.79 2.16 5.13
C GLY A 37 -11.63 1.76 6.05
N ARG A 38 -10.73 0.90 5.55
CA ARG A 38 -9.59 0.31 6.27
C ARG A 38 -8.44 1.28 6.58
N GLY A 39 -8.68 2.58 6.64
CA GLY A 39 -7.62 3.60 6.65
C GLY A 39 -7.10 3.91 5.24
N VAL A 40 -5.90 4.50 5.15
CA VAL A 40 -5.20 4.76 3.89
C VAL A 40 -4.16 3.66 3.72
N GLN A 41 -4.55 2.55 3.09
CA GLN A 41 -3.70 1.36 2.94
C GLN A 41 -2.98 1.36 1.58
N THR A 42 -1.74 0.90 1.58
CA THR A 42 -1.08 0.47 0.34
C THR A 42 -1.67 -0.86 -0.09
N GLU A 43 -2.48 -0.84 -1.15
CA GLU A 43 -3.03 -2.06 -1.75
C GLU A 43 -1.93 -2.90 -2.45
N PRO A 44 -2.15 -4.21 -2.65
CA PRO A 44 -1.23 -5.05 -3.43
C PRO A 44 -1.17 -4.65 -4.91
N ILE A 45 -0.35 -5.34 -5.69
CA ILE A 45 -0.29 -5.16 -7.15
C ILE A 45 -1.63 -5.52 -7.79
N ASN A 46 -2.14 -4.64 -8.65
CA ASN A 46 -3.29 -4.92 -9.49
C ASN A 46 -2.83 -5.62 -10.78
N ALA A 47 -2.81 -6.95 -10.73
CA ALA A 47 -2.36 -7.81 -11.83
C ALA A 47 -3.20 -7.66 -13.11
N ASP A 48 -4.50 -7.39 -12.97
CA ASP A 48 -5.43 -7.23 -14.11
C ASP A 48 -5.16 -5.97 -14.94
N LYS A 49 -4.24 -5.12 -14.47
CA LYS A 49 -3.88 -3.82 -15.06
C LYS A 49 -2.42 -3.77 -15.48
N VAL A 50 -1.79 -4.92 -15.61
CA VAL A 50 -0.43 -5.08 -16.14
C VAL A 50 -0.49 -5.43 -17.63
N GLN A 51 0.51 -4.98 -18.39
CA GLN A 51 0.75 -5.36 -19.78
C GLN A 51 2.09 -6.09 -19.93
N ALA A 52 2.22 -6.88 -21.00
CA ALA A 52 3.48 -7.52 -21.35
C ALA A 52 4.64 -6.50 -21.44
N ALA A 53 5.82 -6.92 -21.03
CA ALA A 53 7.00 -6.09 -20.99
C ALA A 53 7.43 -5.64 -22.39
N THR A 54 7.89 -4.40 -22.50
CA THR A 54 8.40 -3.80 -23.74
C THR A 54 9.89 -3.48 -23.67
N THR A 55 10.53 -3.73 -22.53
CA THR A 55 11.97 -3.50 -22.29
C THR A 55 12.56 -4.69 -21.56
N ASP A 56 13.86 -4.94 -21.75
CA ASP A 56 14.61 -5.98 -21.03
C ASP A 56 14.71 -5.69 -19.52
N ILE A 57 14.81 -6.75 -18.70
CA ILE A 57 14.87 -6.65 -17.23
C ILE A 57 16.22 -6.10 -16.73
N ASP A 58 17.32 -6.31 -17.46
CA ASP A 58 18.63 -5.80 -17.08
C ASP A 58 18.73 -4.29 -17.31
N GLY A 59 19.39 -3.60 -16.39
CA GLY A 59 19.65 -2.17 -16.47
C GLY A 59 19.66 -1.47 -15.12
N GLU A 60 19.73 -0.15 -15.20
CA GLU A 60 19.59 0.74 -14.06
C GLU A 60 18.14 1.23 -13.98
N TRP A 61 17.56 1.09 -12.80
CA TRP A 61 16.17 1.38 -12.52
C TRP A 61 16.06 2.44 -11.44
N GLN A 62 15.03 3.28 -11.53
CA GLN A 62 14.70 4.27 -10.51
C GLN A 62 13.22 4.18 -10.15
N VAL A 63 12.89 4.51 -8.89
CA VAL A 63 11.49 4.54 -8.46
C VAL A 63 10.74 5.62 -9.23
N ALA A 64 9.62 5.21 -9.84
CA ALA A 64 8.70 6.06 -10.57
C ALA A 64 7.40 6.22 -9.79
N GLN A 65 6.54 7.15 -10.22
CA GLN A 65 5.21 7.31 -9.64
C GLN A 65 4.29 6.09 -9.93
N GLY A 66 4.52 5.39 -11.04
CA GLY A 66 3.69 4.29 -11.53
C GLY A 66 2.38 4.74 -12.18
N SER A 67 1.51 3.78 -12.50
CA SER A 67 0.25 4.02 -13.21
C SER A 67 -0.91 4.35 -12.26
N ALA A 68 -2.07 4.75 -12.80
CA ALA A 68 -3.27 4.98 -11.99
C ALA A 68 -3.71 3.73 -11.19
N HIS A 69 -3.39 2.54 -11.69
CA HIS A 69 -3.77 1.25 -11.09
C HIS A 69 -2.69 0.66 -10.21
N ASN A 70 -1.42 0.96 -10.51
CA ASN A 70 -0.26 0.48 -9.77
C ASN A 70 0.67 1.67 -9.47
N HIS A 71 0.19 2.64 -8.71
CA HIS A 71 1.03 3.76 -8.29
C HIS A 71 1.91 3.33 -7.12
N THR A 72 3.11 3.89 -7.07
CA THR A 72 4.05 3.70 -5.98
C THR A 72 3.45 4.19 -4.66
N SER A 73 3.49 3.33 -3.65
CA SER A 73 3.07 3.64 -2.30
C SER A 73 3.75 2.72 -1.29
N ALA A 74 4.02 3.24 -0.10
CA ALA A 74 4.54 2.49 1.03
C ALA A 74 3.78 2.93 2.29
N GLY A 75 3.54 2.00 3.21
CA GLY A 75 2.72 2.25 4.37
C GLY A 75 2.82 1.14 5.40
N PHE A 76 1.90 1.15 6.35
CA PHE A 76 1.79 0.13 7.38
C PHE A 76 0.33 -0.24 7.61
N THR A 77 0.12 -1.43 8.16
CA THR A 77 -1.16 -1.93 8.67
C THR A 77 -0.93 -2.58 10.02
N ILE A 78 -1.75 -2.22 11.02
CA ILE A 78 -1.62 -2.75 12.38
C ILE A 78 -2.98 -2.84 13.06
N ASP A 79 -3.16 -3.88 13.88
CA ASP A 79 -4.41 -4.08 14.61
C ASP A 79 -4.44 -3.33 15.95
N GLU A 80 -5.59 -2.74 16.24
CA GLU A 80 -6.01 -2.19 17.51
C GLU A 80 -6.92 -3.22 18.22
N ILE A 81 -6.51 -3.63 19.41
CA ILE A 81 -7.21 -4.54 20.29
C ILE A 81 -8.03 -3.70 21.28
N LEU A 82 -9.34 -3.58 21.03
CA LEU A 82 -10.29 -2.97 21.95
C LEU A 82 -10.98 -4.06 22.79
N PRO A 83 -11.48 -3.74 24.00
CA PRO A 83 -12.14 -4.72 24.87
C PRO A 83 -13.35 -5.44 24.24
N ALA A 84 -13.99 -4.86 23.22
CA ALA A 84 -15.19 -5.39 22.57
C ALA A 84 -15.10 -5.48 21.03
N ASP A 85 -14.04 -4.95 20.41
CA ASP A 85 -13.89 -4.85 18.95
C ASP A 85 -12.42 -5.03 18.55
N LYS A 86 -12.18 -5.55 17.35
CA LYS A 86 -10.88 -5.42 16.67
C LYS A 86 -11.01 -4.41 15.55
N ARG A 87 -10.05 -3.50 15.46
CA ARG A 87 -9.98 -2.53 14.36
C ARG A 87 -8.61 -2.62 13.74
N THR A 88 -8.54 -2.42 12.44
CA THR A 88 -7.27 -2.32 11.73
C THR A 88 -7.03 -0.87 11.37
N THR A 89 -5.79 -0.43 11.61
CA THR A 89 -5.31 0.91 11.33
C THR A 89 -4.23 0.83 10.29
N SER A 90 -4.39 1.60 9.22
CA SER A 90 -3.37 1.74 8.19
C SER A 90 -3.06 3.20 7.89
N GLY A 91 -1.86 3.41 7.38
CA GLY A 91 -1.43 4.68 6.80
C GLY A 91 -0.42 4.44 5.70
N SER A 92 -0.40 5.33 4.71
CA SER A 92 0.52 5.23 3.59
C SER A 92 0.98 6.60 3.09
N THR A 93 2.02 6.56 2.27
CA THR A 93 2.52 7.67 1.48
C THR A 93 2.82 7.21 0.05
N LYS A 94 2.89 8.17 -0.86
CA LYS A 94 3.37 8.01 -2.25
C LYS A 94 4.77 8.60 -2.46
N HIS A 95 5.36 9.23 -1.44
CA HIS A 95 6.70 9.80 -1.50
C HIS A 95 7.73 8.73 -1.19
N VAL A 96 8.02 7.94 -2.22
CA VAL A 96 9.01 6.87 -2.19
C VAL A 96 10.04 7.18 -3.28
N THR A 97 11.30 7.02 -2.95
CA THR A 97 12.42 7.17 -3.87
C THR A 97 13.29 5.92 -3.80
N GLY A 98 14.13 5.71 -4.79
CA GLY A 98 15.02 4.56 -4.80
C GLY A 98 15.57 4.24 -6.16
N GLN A 99 16.41 3.22 -6.19
CA GLN A 99 17.03 2.71 -7.39
C GLN A 99 17.37 1.23 -7.23
N ALA A 100 17.47 0.53 -8.35
CA ALA A 100 17.95 -0.84 -8.42
C ALA A 100 18.83 -1.03 -9.66
N THR A 101 19.81 -1.92 -9.54
CA THR A 101 20.70 -2.31 -10.65
C THR A 101 20.52 -3.80 -10.88
N ILE A 102 20.13 -4.17 -12.10
CA ILE A 102 19.93 -5.56 -12.51
C ILE A 102 20.91 -5.88 -13.64
N GLN A 103 21.70 -6.95 -13.46
CA GLN A 103 22.64 -7.44 -14.47
C GLN A 103 22.56 -8.95 -14.56
N HIS A 104 22.44 -9.49 -15.77
CA HIS A 104 22.31 -10.93 -16.01
C HIS A 104 21.17 -11.55 -15.21
N SER A 105 20.04 -10.84 -15.11
CA SER A 105 18.88 -11.22 -14.29
C SER A 105 19.17 -11.37 -12.79
N ILE A 106 20.23 -10.72 -12.29
CA ILE A 106 20.53 -10.63 -10.87
C ILE A 106 20.39 -9.18 -10.41
N VAL A 107 19.58 -8.94 -9.38
CA VAL A 107 19.53 -7.65 -8.68
C VAL A 107 20.79 -7.55 -7.82
N GLU A 108 21.76 -6.75 -8.26
CA GLU A 108 23.03 -6.59 -7.53
C GLU A 108 22.92 -5.58 -6.39
N LYS A 109 22.12 -4.53 -6.60
CA LYS A 109 21.93 -3.43 -5.65
C LYS A 109 20.50 -2.96 -5.74
N ALA A 110 19.87 -2.71 -4.60
CA ALA A 110 18.63 -1.97 -4.54
C ALA A 110 18.54 -1.19 -3.23
N ARG A 111 17.99 0.03 -3.31
CA ARG A 111 17.67 0.83 -2.14
C ARG A 111 16.37 1.58 -2.38
N ILE A 112 15.46 1.50 -1.41
CA ILE A 112 14.21 2.24 -1.36
C ILE A 112 14.24 3.12 -0.11
N ALA A 113 13.81 4.37 -0.23
CA ALA A 113 13.63 5.31 0.86
C ALA A 113 12.22 5.90 0.83
N VAL A 114 11.58 5.94 1.98
CA VAL A 114 10.22 6.44 2.18
C VAL A 114 10.28 7.70 3.03
N ASP A 115 9.72 8.81 2.53
CA ASP A 115 9.61 10.05 3.28
C ASP A 115 8.46 9.96 4.29
N MET A 116 8.81 9.84 5.57
CA MET A 116 7.84 9.66 6.66
C MET A 116 7.07 10.95 6.98
N SER A 117 7.54 12.12 6.54
CA SER A 117 6.84 13.41 6.73
C SER A 117 5.53 13.49 5.94
N SER A 118 5.43 12.69 4.88
CA SER A 118 4.27 12.62 3.99
C SER A 118 3.28 11.49 4.35
N LEU A 119 3.58 10.67 5.36
CA LEU A 119 2.71 9.58 5.81
C LEU A 119 1.33 10.12 6.25
N THR A 120 0.26 9.48 5.81
CA THR A 120 -1.12 9.87 6.18
C THR A 120 -1.97 8.67 6.51
N THR A 121 -2.98 8.90 7.34
CA THR A 121 -4.05 7.96 7.69
C THR A 121 -5.40 8.60 7.37
N ASP A 122 -6.50 7.94 7.71
CA ASP A 122 -7.87 8.50 7.60
C ASP A 122 -8.14 9.72 8.52
N LYS A 123 -7.24 10.02 9.48
CA LYS A 123 -7.44 11.04 10.52
C LYS A 123 -6.22 11.92 10.69
N LYS A 124 -6.34 13.21 10.36
CA LYS A 124 -5.26 14.20 10.53
C LYS A 124 -4.64 14.27 11.93
N VAL A 125 -5.46 14.10 12.98
CA VAL A 125 -4.96 14.09 14.37
C VAL A 125 -4.08 12.86 14.63
N ARG A 126 -4.42 11.71 14.04
CA ARG A 126 -3.60 10.51 14.10
C ARG A 126 -2.28 10.73 13.36
N ASP A 127 -2.32 11.31 12.15
CA ASP A 127 -1.11 11.63 11.39
C ASP A 127 -0.10 12.46 12.21
N GLN A 128 -0.59 13.52 12.86
CA GLN A 128 0.25 14.39 13.68
C GLN A 128 0.83 13.66 14.89
N ASN A 129 0.02 12.87 15.62
CA ASN A 129 0.52 12.10 16.76
C ASN A 129 1.52 11.03 16.32
N MET A 130 1.29 10.34 15.20
CA MET A 130 2.22 9.35 14.68
C MET A 130 3.55 9.99 14.30
N LYS A 131 3.53 11.10 13.55
CA LYS A 131 4.76 11.79 13.12
C LYS A 131 5.56 12.36 14.28
N THR A 132 4.89 12.92 15.28
CA THR A 132 5.57 13.64 16.37
C THR A 132 5.91 12.77 17.57
N LYS A 133 5.10 11.76 17.88
CA LYS A 133 5.24 10.96 19.13
C LYS A 133 5.67 9.53 18.91
N LEU A 134 5.33 8.91 17.77
CA LEU A 134 5.65 7.49 17.51
C LEU A 134 6.88 7.31 16.63
N PHE A 135 6.90 7.99 15.49
CA PHE A 135 7.98 7.89 14.51
C PHE A 135 9.02 9.01 14.62
N GLU A 136 8.80 9.99 15.50
CA GLU A 136 9.69 11.14 15.72
C GLU A 136 10.31 11.68 14.42
N VAL A 137 9.48 11.97 13.42
CA VAL A 137 9.90 12.20 12.02
C VAL A 137 10.88 13.36 11.86
N SER A 138 10.90 14.32 12.78
CA SER A 138 11.91 15.38 12.80
C SER A 138 13.33 14.85 13.07
N LYS A 139 13.46 13.73 13.76
CA LYS A 139 14.73 13.02 14.03
C LYS A 139 14.97 11.90 13.02
N TYR A 140 13.92 11.19 12.62
CA TYR A 140 13.97 10.05 11.71
C TYR A 140 13.06 10.28 10.48
N PRO A 141 13.47 11.17 9.56
CA PRO A 141 12.60 11.58 8.45
C PRO A 141 12.37 10.48 7.41
N GLU A 142 13.23 9.48 7.36
CA GLU A 142 13.19 8.42 6.35
C GLU A 142 13.13 7.03 6.99
N SER A 143 12.41 6.12 6.32
CA SER A 143 12.54 4.67 6.51
C SER A 143 13.05 4.04 5.22
N THR A 144 13.93 3.05 5.32
CA THR A 144 14.66 2.55 4.15
C THR A 144 14.74 1.03 4.12
N PHE A 145 14.74 0.47 2.91
CA PHE A 145 15.14 -0.91 2.67
C PHE A 145 16.37 -0.91 1.76
N THR A 146 17.41 -1.66 2.12
CA THR A 146 18.62 -1.85 1.29
C THR A 146 18.89 -3.32 1.10
N LEU A 147 18.95 -3.77 -0.16
CA LEU A 147 19.28 -5.15 -0.49
C LEU A 147 20.70 -5.48 0.00
N THR A 148 20.86 -6.59 0.72
CA THR A 148 22.15 -7.04 1.25
C THR A 148 22.66 -8.31 0.57
N GLU A 149 21.77 -9.06 -0.09
CA GLU A 149 22.10 -10.27 -0.85
C GLU A 149 21.60 -10.13 -2.29
N PRO A 150 22.39 -10.49 -3.31
CA PRO A 150 21.91 -10.51 -4.68
C PRO A 150 20.69 -11.43 -4.85
N ALA A 151 19.72 -11.00 -5.65
CA ALA A 151 18.50 -11.77 -5.89
C ALA A 151 18.33 -12.14 -7.36
N ASP A 152 17.99 -13.39 -7.63
CA ASP A 152 17.72 -13.90 -8.98
C ASP A 152 16.29 -13.54 -9.41
N VAL A 153 16.18 -12.84 -10.53
CA VAL A 153 14.92 -12.42 -11.15
C VAL A 153 14.70 -13.05 -12.53
N SER A 154 15.50 -14.05 -12.91
CA SER A 154 15.38 -14.78 -14.19
C SER A 154 14.01 -15.47 -14.36
N ALA A 155 13.34 -15.77 -13.24
CA ALA A 155 12.00 -16.33 -13.24
C ALA A 155 10.90 -15.32 -13.58
N VAL A 156 11.18 -14.00 -13.62
CA VAL A 156 10.18 -12.96 -13.92
C VAL A 156 9.91 -12.90 -15.43
N PRO A 157 8.73 -13.36 -15.88
CA PRO A 157 8.42 -13.41 -17.31
C PRO A 157 8.14 -12.02 -17.87
N ASP A 158 8.24 -11.89 -19.19
CA ASP A 158 7.89 -10.69 -19.94
C ASP A 158 6.42 -10.63 -20.36
N ASP A 159 5.60 -11.61 -19.99
CA ASP A 159 4.19 -11.71 -20.38
C ASP A 159 3.22 -10.95 -19.45
N GLY A 160 3.73 -10.30 -18.40
CA GLY A 160 2.94 -9.59 -17.40
C GLY A 160 2.44 -10.47 -16.25
N SER A 161 2.90 -11.71 -16.13
CA SER A 161 2.57 -12.58 -14.98
C SER A 161 3.37 -12.22 -13.73
N LEU A 162 2.71 -12.31 -12.57
CA LEU A 162 3.35 -12.12 -11.26
C LEU A 162 4.19 -13.34 -10.88
N VAL A 163 5.37 -13.09 -10.34
CA VAL A 163 6.22 -14.11 -9.72
C VAL A 163 6.64 -13.65 -8.33
N THR A 164 6.77 -14.60 -7.41
CA THR A 164 7.24 -14.35 -6.05
C THR A 164 8.75 -14.61 -5.96
N ILE A 165 9.48 -13.67 -5.37
CA ILE A 165 10.94 -13.70 -5.25
C ILE A 165 11.33 -13.33 -3.81
N PRO A 166 12.16 -14.15 -3.14
CA PRO A 166 12.70 -13.79 -1.83
C PRO A 166 13.77 -12.70 -1.98
N LEU A 167 13.65 -11.62 -1.20
CA LEU A 167 14.67 -10.58 -1.09
C LEU A 167 15.16 -10.49 0.35
N THR A 168 16.48 -10.49 0.54
CA THR A 168 17.13 -10.25 1.83
C THR A 168 17.75 -8.86 1.86
N GLY A 169 17.42 -8.09 2.89
CA GLY A 169 17.95 -6.74 3.05
C GLY A 169 17.84 -6.17 4.46
N ASP A 170 18.45 -5.01 4.65
CA ASP A 170 18.35 -4.22 5.86
C ASP A 170 17.15 -3.28 5.78
N LEU A 171 16.18 -3.49 6.68
CA LEU A 171 15.03 -2.63 6.89
C LEU A 171 15.32 -1.69 8.07
N THR A 172 15.38 -0.39 7.79
CA THR A 172 15.55 0.68 8.79
C THR A 172 14.25 1.44 8.97
N ILE A 173 13.73 1.45 10.19
CA ILE A 173 12.54 2.22 10.58
C ILE A 173 12.87 2.90 11.91
N HIS A 174 12.53 4.19 12.05
CA HIS A 174 12.75 4.93 13.30
C HIS A 174 14.21 4.88 13.80
N GLY A 175 15.16 4.95 12.85
CA GLY A 175 16.60 4.88 13.13
C GLY A 175 17.13 3.50 13.55
N GLN A 176 16.27 2.49 13.68
CA GLN A 176 16.66 1.12 14.03
C GLN A 176 16.69 0.25 12.78
N THR A 177 17.72 -0.59 12.64
CA THR A 177 17.90 -1.48 11.48
C THR A 177 17.77 -2.93 11.88
N LYS A 178 17.04 -3.71 11.07
CA LYS A 178 16.94 -5.17 11.17
C LYS A 178 17.15 -5.80 9.79
N SER A 179 17.88 -6.89 9.74
CA SER A 179 17.96 -7.72 8.55
C SER A 179 16.67 -8.53 8.42
N VAL A 180 16.04 -8.49 7.25
CA VAL A 180 14.79 -9.19 6.94
C VAL A 180 14.92 -9.92 5.61
N THR A 181 14.34 -11.11 5.54
CA THR A 181 14.13 -11.84 4.28
C THR A 181 12.63 -11.96 4.09
N GLN A 182 12.12 -11.47 2.96
CA GLN A 182 10.70 -11.48 2.67
C GLN A 182 10.46 -11.84 1.21
N ASP A 183 9.37 -12.58 0.98
CA ASP A 183 8.87 -12.90 -0.35
C ASP A 183 8.09 -11.69 -0.90
N PHE A 184 8.54 -11.18 -2.04
CA PHE A 184 7.91 -10.08 -2.77
C PHE A 184 7.32 -10.57 -4.09
N GLN A 185 6.16 -10.05 -4.45
CA GLN A 185 5.61 -10.19 -5.78
C GLN A 185 6.29 -9.20 -6.73
N VAL A 186 6.71 -9.68 -7.89
CA VAL A 186 7.35 -8.89 -8.93
C VAL A 186 6.66 -9.16 -10.26
N VAL A 187 6.46 -8.10 -11.04
CA VAL A 187 5.91 -8.18 -12.39
C VAL A 187 6.51 -7.09 -13.27
N ARG A 188 6.66 -7.38 -14.56
CA ARG A 188 7.00 -6.38 -15.57
C ARG A 188 5.71 -5.84 -16.20
N ASP A 189 5.59 -4.52 -16.29
CA ASP A 189 4.42 -3.81 -16.82
C ASP A 189 4.89 -2.80 -17.87
N GLY A 190 4.83 -3.17 -19.15
CA GLY A 190 5.39 -2.36 -20.24
C GLY A 190 6.89 -2.11 -20.06
N ASP A 191 7.27 -0.84 -19.91
CA ASP A 191 8.66 -0.41 -19.68
C ASP A 191 9.02 -0.28 -18.19
N THR A 192 8.14 -0.74 -17.30
CA THR A 192 8.32 -0.66 -15.83
C THR A 192 8.42 -2.03 -15.17
N ILE A 193 8.94 -2.05 -13.95
CA ILE A 193 8.89 -3.19 -13.03
C ILE A 193 8.10 -2.78 -11.80
N ILE A 194 7.18 -3.61 -11.34
CA ILE A 194 6.41 -3.36 -10.11
C ILE A 194 6.76 -4.44 -9.10
N LEU A 195 7.19 -4.00 -7.92
CA LEU A 195 7.42 -4.84 -6.75
C LEU A 195 6.35 -4.57 -5.70
N GLY A 196 5.80 -5.61 -5.08
CA GLY A 196 4.79 -5.50 -4.04
C GLY A 196 4.97 -6.54 -2.97
N GLY A 197 4.61 -6.22 -1.73
CA GLY A 197 4.71 -7.16 -0.62
C GLY A 197 4.30 -6.56 0.72
N ASP A 198 4.04 -7.46 1.65
CA ASP A 198 3.68 -7.16 3.02
C ASP A 198 4.76 -7.76 3.93
N ILE A 199 5.54 -6.89 4.57
CA ILE A 199 6.66 -7.29 5.42
C ILE A 199 6.15 -7.36 6.87
N PRO A 200 6.06 -8.55 7.48
CA PRO A 200 5.66 -8.65 8.88
C PRO A 200 6.74 -8.07 9.78
N VAL A 201 6.35 -7.22 10.72
CA VAL A 201 7.26 -6.55 11.66
C VAL A 201 6.71 -6.56 13.08
N ASN A 202 7.60 -6.62 14.07
CA ASN A 202 7.28 -6.23 15.44
C ASN A 202 7.72 -4.77 15.63
N ARG A 203 6.78 -3.87 15.93
CA ARG A 203 7.08 -2.44 16.09
C ARG A 203 8.06 -2.13 17.22
N LEU A 204 8.14 -3.00 18.23
CA LEU A 204 9.04 -2.84 19.38
C LEU A 204 10.51 -3.02 18.98
N ASP A 205 10.79 -3.84 17.95
CA ASP A 205 12.16 -4.02 17.42
C ASP A 205 12.73 -2.73 16.83
N TYR A 206 11.84 -1.80 16.47
CA TYR A 206 12.16 -0.48 15.92
C TYR A 206 11.99 0.65 16.94
N GLY A 207 11.78 0.33 18.22
CA GLY A 207 11.61 1.31 19.29
C GLY A 207 10.33 2.15 19.16
N ILE A 208 9.33 1.65 18.42
CA ILE A 208 8.05 2.34 18.26
C ILE A 208 7.12 1.84 19.35
N GLU A 209 7.03 2.60 20.44
CA GLU A 209 6.20 2.29 21.60
C GLU A 209 4.90 3.10 21.62
N THR A 210 3.80 2.45 22.02
CA THR A 210 2.52 3.15 22.17
C THR A 210 2.47 3.82 23.54
N PRO A 211 2.13 5.12 23.64
CA PRO A 211 2.00 5.79 24.93
C PRO A 211 0.96 5.13 25.85
N GLU A 212 1.28 5.02 27.14
CA GLU A 212 0.42 4.35 28.15
C GLU A 212 -1.00 4.95 28.29
N MET A 213 -1.19 6.20 27.86
CA MET A 213 -2.45 6.93 27.96
C MET A 213 -3.47 6.58 26.85
N ILE A 214 -3.17 5.64 25.95
CA ILE A 214 -4.10 5.22 24.91
C ILE A 214 -5.00 4.10 25.44
N ALA A 215 -6.32 4.34 25.47
CA ALA A 215 -7.30 3.38 25.98
C ALA A 215 -7.40 2.08 25.15
N ALA A 216 -6.90 2.10 23.92
CA ALA A 216 -6.79 0.96 23.02
C ALA A 216 -5.42 0.30 23.15
N ARG A 217 -5.36 -1.04 23.23
CA ARG A 217 -4.09 -1.77 23.11
C ARG A 217 -3.74 -1.90 21.63
N ILE A 218 -2.56 -1.45 21.23
CA ILE A 218 -2.07 -1.63 19.86
C ILE A 218 -1.25 -2.92 19.80
N SER A 219 -1.50 -3.73 18.77
CA SER A 219 -0.70 -4.94 18.51
C SER A 219 0.79 -4.60 18.46
N GLU A 220 1.62 -5.55 18.87
CA GLU A 220 3.07 -5.44 18.67
C GLU A 220 3.43 -5.76 17.23
N THR A 221 2.74 -6.74 16.64
CA THR A 221 2.95 -7.17 15.26
C THR A 221 2.02 -6.41 14.32
N GLY A 222 2.57 -6.03 13.17
CA GLY A 222 1.85 -5.47 12.03
C GLY A 222 2.63 -5.75 10.75
N GLU A 223 2.27 -5.02 9.69
CA GLU A 223 2.86 -5.17 8.37
C GLU A 223 3.34 -3.82 7.85
N ILE A 224 4.45 -3.83 7.12
CA ILE A 224 4.83 -2.76 6.21
C ILE A 224 4.35 -3.16 4.82
N ASN A 225 3.41 -2.41 4.27
CA ASN A 225 2.79 -2.70 2.97
C ASN A 225 3.46 -1.84 1.90
N VAL A 226 4.02 -2.47 0.87
CA VAL A 226 4.72 -1.77 -0.23
C VAL A 226 4.17 -2.17 -1.58
N ARG A 227 4.11 -1.18 -2.48
CA ARG A 227 3.99 -1.36 -3.93
C ARG A 227 4.84 -0.28 -4.58
N VAL A 228 5.92 -0.67 -5.23
CA VAL A 228 6.91 0.26 -5.79
C VAL A 228 7.09 -0.03 -7.27
N THR A 229 6.83 0.98 -8.09
CA THR A 229 7.10 0.93 -9.52
C THR A 229 8.47 1.51 -9.80
N PHE A 230 9.22 0.82 -10.66
CA PHE A 230 10.51 1.23 -11.16
C PHE A 230 10.41 1.47 -12.67
N GLU A 231 11.01 2.56 -13.13
CA GLU A 231 11.24 2.83 -14.56
C GLU A 231 12.73 2.77 -14.86
N LYS A 232 13.07 2.48 -16.12
CA LYS A 232 14.46 2.43 -16.56
C LYS A 232 15.05 3.85 -16.63
N LYS A 233 16.29 4.02 -16.19
CA LYS A 233 17.02 5.30 -16.30
C LYS A 233 17.43 5.62 -17.74
#